data_AF-A0A1B6L449-F1
#
_entry.id   AF-A0A1B6L449-F1
#
_cell.length_a   1.000
_cell.length_b   1.000
_cell.length_c   1.000
_cell.angle_alpha   90.00
_cell.angle_beta   90.00
_cell.angle_gamma   90.00
#
_symmetry.space_group_name_H-M   'P 1'
#
loop_
_entity.id
_entity.type
_entity.pdbx_description
1 polymer ?
#
loop_
_entity_poly.entity_id
_entity_poly.type
_entity_poly.pdbx_seq_one_letter_code
_entity_poly.pdbx_strand_id
1 'polypeptide(L)'
;MASMFYELTIYSLLIFVINVVLCDSFAYPDQGKWDFLLDKQNDEVAVVKSLFKESEIRIQISCETQNSSKPVTLSIAWSLTEVTCWRDYLNINEALSRSISPNDLQRALGNASFYTMSVPPEKFECTHNIRLKELTIADPSSALHTSNVEMEGAGPDKMPVAPGEEGGYRKKRDVAQVLKNIHTRLSTPPVFKVTKDGFYMLTLQLTSDLPFTANVHIEMKGKQGYLSAADWPLLPFYGAMCLVYVVLGLAWLIVSFLQWRDLLRIQFWIGGVILLGMLEKAMFYAEYQNINTTGVSSSQAVLLAELVSCGKRTLARMLVIIVSLGFGIVKPRLGPMLH
;
A
#
# COMPACT_ATOMS: atom_id res chain seq x y z
N MET A 1 8.03 42.33 -24.76
CA MET A 1 6.73 41.69 -24.42
C MET A 1 6.82 40.17 -24.50
N ALA A 2 7.15 39.56 -25.64
CA ALA A 2 7.30 38.09 -25.75
C ALA A 2 8.32 37.50 -24.75
N SER A 3 9.51 38.09 -24.60
CA SER A 3 10.53 37.67 -23.63
C SER A 3 10.02 37.63 -22.19
N MET A 4 9.25 38.63 -21.79
CA MET A 4 8.67 38.74 -20.44
C MET A 4 7.62 37.66 -20.16
N PHE A 5 6.87 37.23 -21.19
CA PHE A 5 5.98 36.07 -21.10
C PHE A 5 6.77 34.76 -20.97
N TYR A 6 7.86 34.59 -21.73
CA TYR A 6 8.72 33.41 -21.62
C TYR A 6 9.32 33.26 -20.22
N GLU A 7 9.94 34.32 -19.68
CA GLU A 7 10.44 34.34 -18.31
C GLU A 7 9.34 34.00 -17.28
N LEU A 8 8.18 34.65 -17.37
CA LEU A 8 7.08 34.39 -16.43
C LEU A 8 6.57 32.94 -16.51
N THR A 9 6.53 32.34 -17.70
CA THR A 9 6.22 30.90 -17.85
C THR A 9 7.31 29.99 -17.31
N ILE A 10 8.60 30.36 -17.44
CA ILE A 10 9.72 29.61 -16.87
C ILE A 10 9.67 29.65 -15.35
N TYR A 11 9.47 30.83 -14.73
CA TYR A 11 9.30 30.93 -13.28
C TYR A 11 8.04 30.20 -12.78
N SER A 12 6.91 30.27 -13.49
CA SER A 12 5.72 29.49 -13.12
C SER A 12 5.93 27.98 -13.23
N LEU A 13 6.71 27.52 -14.21
CA LEU A 13 7.02 26.10 -14.41
C LEU A 13 8.08 25.62 -13.41
N LEU A 14 9.06 26.48 -13.06
CA LEU A 14 10.03 26.25 -12.00
C LEU A 14 9.35 26.17 -10.63
N ILE A 15 8.45 27.11 -10.31
CA ILE A 15 7.63 27.09 -9.08
C ILE A 15 6.73 25.85 -9.05
N PHE A 16 6.15 25.44 -10.19
CA PHE A 16 5.37 24.20 -10.28
C PHE A 16 6.23 22.97 -10.00
N VAL A 17 7.40 22.85 -10.63
CA VAL A 17 8.36 21.74 -10.39
C VAL A 17 8.84 21.75 -8.94
N ILE A 18 9.17 22.92 -8.37
CA ILE A 18 9.57 23.06 -6.97
C ILE A 18 8.43 22.62 -6.03
N ASN A 19 7.17 23.00 -6.29
CA ASN A 19 6.05 22.54 -5.47
C ASN A 19 5.77 21.04 -5.65
N VAL A 20 5.95 20.45 -6.83
CA VAL A 20 5.79 19.01 -7.07
C VAL A 20 6.93 18.19 -6.45
N VAL A 21 8.14 18.74 -6.36
CA VAL A 21 9.33 18.06 -5.79
C VAL A 21 9.46 18.29 -4.27
N LEU A 22 8.97 19.41 -3.73
CA LEU A 22 9.00 19.72 -2.29
C LEU A 22 7.70 19.38 -1.55
N CYS A 23 6.61 19.05 -2.25
CA CYS A 23 5.39 18.58 -1.59
C CYS A 23 5.43 17.06 -1.51
N ASP A 24 5.83 16.55 -0.34
CA ASP A 24 5.70 15.13 0.02
C ASP A 24 4.24 14.71 -0.12
N SER A 25 3.94 14.09 -1.26
CA SER A 25 2.61 13.60 -1.58
C SER A 25 2.44 12.25 -0.90
N PHE A 26 2.02 12.25 0.37
CA PHE A 26 1.76 11.08 1.21
C PHE A 26 0.58 10.19 0.73
N ALA A 27 0.26 10.21 -0.56
CA ALA A 27 -0.72 9.35 -1.22
C ALA A 27 -0.03 8.10 -1.82
N TYR A 28 0.84 7.45 -1.04
CA TYR A 28 1.44 6.20 -1.44
C TYR A 28 0.41 5.06 -1.29
N PRO A 29 0.33 4.12 -2.26
CA PRO A 29 -0.51 2.93 -2.14
C PRO A 29 -0.08 2.03 -0.96
N ASP A 30 -1.03 1.31 -0.36
CA ASP A 30 -0.84 0.52 0.86
C ASP A 30 0.25 -0.57 0.67
N GLN A 31 1.38 -0.39 1.35
CA GLN A 31 2.48 -1.36 1.38
C GLN A 31 2.03 -2.68 2.04
N GLY A 32 2.68 -3.80 1.70
CA GLY A 32 2.41 -5.13 2.27
C GLY A 32 3.55 -5.70 3.11
N LYS A 33 4.62 -4.91 3.27
CA LYS A 33 5.77 -5.18 4.12
C LYS A 33 6.20 -3.92 4.84
N TRP A 34 6.69 -4.06 6.06
CA TRP A 34 7.21 -2.97 6.86
C TRP A 34 8.43 -3.43 7.66
N ASP A 35 9.41 -2.55 7.80
CA ASP A 35 10.65 -2.75 8.53
C ASP A 35 10.78 -1.68 9.61
N PHE A 36 10.83 -2.10 10.87
CA PHE A 36 10.92 -1.21 12.03
C PHE A 36 12.14 -1.52 12.89
N LEU A 37 12.70 -0.49 13.52
CA LEU A 37 13.76 -0.61 14.52
C LEU A 37 13.16 -0.23 15.88
N LEU A 38 12.99 -1.22 16.76
CA LEU A 38 12.50 -1.04 18.12
C LEU A 38 13.66 -1.06 19.12
N ASP A 39 13.55 -0.24 20.16
CA ASP A 39 14.48 -0.08 21.28
C ASP A 39 13.63 0.30 22.51
N LYS A 40 14.21 0.35 23.69
CA LYS A 40 13.54 0.63 24.98
C LYS A 40 12.77 1.96 25.06
N GLN A 41 12.98 2.89 24.12
CA GLN A 41 12.19 4.14 24.02
C GLN A 41 11.03 4.06 23.02
N ASN A 42 11.16 3.22 21.99
CA ASN A 42 10.17 2.97 20.96
C ASN A 42 9.91 1.47 20.96
N ASP A 43 9.16 1.00 21.95
CA ASP A 43 8.91 -0.42 22.21
C ASP A 43 7.65 -0.94 21.52
N GLU A 44 6.77 -0.05 21.05
CA GLU A 44 5.51 -0.35 20.39
C GLU A 44 5.50 0.12 18.92
N VAL A 45 4.90 -0.70 18.04
CA VAL A 45 4.55 -0.30 16.68
C VAL A 45 3.18 -0.85 16.28
N ALA A 46 2.41 -0.03 15.56
CA ALA A 46 1.17 -0.43 14.92
C ALA A 46 1.31 -0.36 13.39
N VAL A 47 0.62 -1.24 12.67
CA VAL A 47 0.41 -1.15 11.22
C VAL A 47 -1.04 -1.45 10.87
N VAL A 48 -1.59 -0.75 9.88
CA VAL A 48 -2.95 -0.98 9.36
C VAL A 48 -2.89 -1.46 7.91
N LYS A 49 -3.76 -2.41 7.56
CA LYS A 49 -3.96 -2.85 6.17
C LYS A 49 -5.34 -3.48 5.97
N SER A 50 -5.90 -3.32 4.77
CA SER A 50 -7.07 -4.09 4.34
C SER A 50 -6.66 -5.48 3.84
N LEU A 51 -7.23 -6.55 4.39
CA LEU A 51 -6.83 -7.94 4.12
C LEU A 51 -8.02 -8.78 3.65
N PHE A 52 -7.75 -9.69 2.72
CA PHE A 52 -8.69 -10.73 2.32
C PHE A 52 -8.69 -11.90 3.32
N LYS A 53 -9.78 -12.66 3.32
CA LYS A 53 -9.86 -13.97 3.95
C LYS A 53 -8.71 -14.88 3.51
N GLU A 54 -8.19 -15.64 4.46
CA GLU A 54 -7.00 -16.51 4.34
C GLU A 54 -5.71 -15.75 3.96
N SER A 55 -5.64 -14.44 4.22
CA SER A 55 -4.36 -13.72 4.21
C SER A 55 -3.49 -14.18 5.39
N GLU A 56 -2.19 -14.30 5.14
CA GLU A 56 -1.18 -14.67 6.11
C GLU A 56 -0.49 -13.43 6.67
N ILE A 57 -0.47 -13.31 8.00
CA ILE A 57 0.33 -12.33 8.73
C ILE A 57 1.60 -13.02 9.23
N ARG A 58 2.76 -12.46 8.90
CA ARG A 58 4.07 -12.99 9.29
C ARG A 58 4.84 -11.88 9.99
N ILE A 59 5.45 -12.22 11.12
CA ILE A 59 6.24 -11.30 11.92
C ILE A 59 7.59 -11.99 12.16
N GLN A 60 8.67 -11.34 11.77
CA GLN A 60 10.04 -11.79 12.01
C GLN A 60 10.72 -10.76 12.91
N ILE A 61 11.30 -11.22 14.02
CA ILE A 61 11.96 -10.34 14.99
C ILE A 61 13.40 -10.81 15.14
N SER A 62 14.33 -9.92 14.81
CA SER A 62 15.77 -10.14 14.89
C SER A 62 16.34 -9.21 15.96
N CYS A 63 16.70 -9.75 17.11
CA CYS A 63 17.24 -8.98 18.22
C CYS A 63 18.77 -9.05 18.26
N GLU A 64 19.41 -7.90 18.48
CA GLU A 64 20.85 -7.76 18.66
C GLU A 64 21.15 -7.15 20.03
N THR A 65 21.98 -7.83 20.82
CA THR A 65 22.36 -7.38 22.18
C THR A 65 23.55 -6.43 22.14
N GLN A 66 23.38 -5.19 22.60
CA GLN A 66 24.52 -4.31 22.85
C GLN A 66 25.28 -4.77 24.11
N ASN A 67 26.42 -5.45 23.92
CA ASN A 67 27.49 -5.71 24.91
C ASN A 67 27.03 -6.03 26.36
N SER A 68 25.99 -6.86 26.51
CA SER A 68 25.56 -7.36 27.82
C SER A 68 26.15 -8.74 28.10
N SER A 69 26.84 -8.87 29.23
CA SER A 69 27.36 -10.14 29.77
C SER A 69 26.27 -11.03 30.41
N LYS A 70 24.99 -10.74 30.15
CA LYS A 70 23.80 -11.47 30.59
C LYS A 70 22.86 -11.68 29.40
N PRO A 71 22.16 -12.83 29.29
CA PRO A 71 21.13 -13.02 28.28
C PRO A 71 20.00 -12.00 28.48
N VAL A 72 19.66 -11.27 27.43
CA VAL A 72 18.52 -10.34 27.43
C VAL A 72 17.25 -11.13 27.13
N THR A 73 16.28 -11.09 28.03
CA THR A 73 14.95 -11.67 27.80
C THR A 73 13.98 -10.59 27.30
N LEU A 74 13.45 -10.77 26.10
CA LEU A 74 12.40 -9.95 25.50
C LEU A 74 11.03 -10.54 25.83
N SER A 75 10.09 -9.70 26.24
CA SER A 75 8.67 -10.02 26.35
C SER A 75 7.96 -9.46 25.12
N ILE A 76 7.43 -10.34 24.26
CA ILE A 76 6.74 -9.93 23.03
C ILE A 76 5.24 -10.12 23.24
N ALA A 77 4.50 -9.01 23.14
CA ALA A 77 3.04 -8.99 23.10
C ALA A 77 2.59 -8.49 21.72
N TRP A 78 1.51 -9.06 21.19
CA TRP A 78 0.86 -8.53 19.99
C TRP A 78 -0.65 -8.68 20.07
N SER A 79 -1.35 -7.77 19.39
CA SER A 79 -2.79 -7.82 19.22
C SER A 79 -3.15 -7.55 17.77
N LEU A 80 -4.16 -8.27 17.28
CA LEU A 80 -4.76 -8.02 15.98
C LEU A 80 -6.17 -7.50 16.21
N THR A 81 -6.45 -6.33 15.67
CA THR A 81 -7.70 -5.61 15.85
C THR A 81 -8.41 -5.46 14.51
N GLU A 82 -9.61 -6.03 14.39
CA GLU A 82 -10.50 -5.81 13.23
C GLU A 82 -11.23 -4.47 13.40
N VAL A 83 -11.09 -3.58 12.42
CA VAL A 83 -11.76 -2.28 12.35
C VAL A 83 -13.02 -2.42 11.52
N THR A 84 -14.19 -2.13 12.10
CA THR A 84 -15.47 -2.35 11.42
C THR A 84 -15.79 -1.31 10.34
N CYS A 85 -15.21 -0.11 10.45
CA CYS A 85 -15.58 1.06 9.65
C CYS A 85 -14.41 1.61 8.83
N TRP A 86 -14.65 1.86 7.54
CA TRP A 86 -13.67 2.44 6.62
C TRP A 86 -13.23 3.87 7.01
N ARG A 87 -14.12 4.68 7.58
CA ARG A 87 -13.77 6.03 8.03
C ARG A 87 -12.70 5.99 9.12
N ASP A 88 -12.85 5.05 10.05
CA ASP A 88 -11.95 4.89 11.18
C ASP A 88 -10.61 4.33 10.73
N TYR A 89 -10.61 3.33 9.83
CA TYR A 89 -9.40 2.85 9.16
C TYR A 89 -8.58 3.99 8.53
N LEU A 90 -9.23 4.89 7.76
CA LEU A 90 -8.56 6.04 7.16
C LEU A 90 -7.97 6.99 8.21
N ASN A 91 -8.74 7.32 9.26
CA ASN A 91 -8.27 8.21 10.33
C ASN A 91 -7.04 7.63 11.06
N ILE A 92 -7.04 6.31 11.33
CA ILE A 92 -5.93 5.61 12.00
C ILE A 92 -4.71 5.55 11.07
N ASN A 93 -4.90 5.26 9.78
CA ASN A 93 -3.80 5.24 8.79
C ASN A 93 -3.15 6.63 8.65
N GLU A 94 -3.97 7.69 8.61
CA GLU A 94 -3.49 9.08 8.56
C GLU A 94 -2.74 9.50 9.84
N ALA A 95 -3.22 9.07 11.02
CA ALA A 95 -2.53 9.31 12.29
C ALA A 95 -1.17 8.57 12.36
N LEU A 96 -1.15 7.30 11.94
CA LEU A 96 0.05 6.45 11.96
C LEU A 96 1.11 6.94 10.96
N SER A 97 0.71 7.24 9.72
CA SER A 97 1.61 7.68 8.64
C SER A 97 2.31 9.02 8.91
N ARG A 98 1.74 9.86 9.78
CA ARG A 98 2.32 11.17 10.14
C ARG A 98 3.31 11.17 11.29
N SER A 99 3.53 10.03 11.97
CA SER A 99 4.46 9.90 13.11
C SER A 99 4.30 10.95 14.24
N ILE A 100 3.06 11.41 14.48
CA ILE A 100 2.75 12.47 15.47
C ILE A 100 1.91 11.95 16.63
N SER A 101 2.37 12.27 17.84
CA SER A 101 1.71 12.22 19.16
C SER A 101 0.78 11.03 19.49
N PRO A 102 1.07 10.24 20.56
CA PRO A 102 0.15 9.20 21.06
C PRO A 102 -1.29 9.68 21.27
N ASN A 103 -1.49 10.96 21.59
CA ASN A 103 -2.80 11.58 21.80
C ASN A 103 -3.71 11.56 20.56
N ASP A 104 -3.17 11.64 19.35
CA ASP A 104 -3.97 11.68 18.12
C ASP A 104 -4.36 10.27 17.66
N LEU A 105 -3.47 9.28 17.84
CA LEU A 105 -3.84 7.88 17.73
C LEU A 105 -4.92 7.50 18.76
N GLN A 106 -4.77 7.93 20.02
CA GLN A 106 -5.77 7.72 21.08
C GLN A 106 -7.14 8.30 20.71
N ARG A 107 -7.19 9.46 20.04
CA ARG A 107 -8.43 10.08 19.54
C ARG A 107 -9.04 9.31 18.35
N ALA A 108 -8.21 8.84 17.42
CA ALA A 108 -8.66 8.04 16.28
C ALA A 108 -9.26 6.70 16.75
N LEU A 109 -8.61 6.05 17.73
CA LEU A 109 -9.10 4.82 18.35
C LEU A 109 -10.34 5.06 19.23
N GLY A 110 -10.39 6.15 20.00
CA GLY A 110 -11.48 6.40 20.97
C GLY A 110 -12.89 6.55 20.38
N ASN A 111 -13.01 6.82 19.08
CA ASN A 111 -14.30 6.96 18.37
C ASN A 111 -14.69 5.72 17.56
N ALA A 112 -13.81 4.73 17.46
CA ALA A 112 -13.91 3.64 16.49
C ALA A 112 -14.31 2.33 17.15
N SER A 113 -15.04 1.47 16.42
CA SER A 113 -15.47 0.17 16.94
C SER A 113 -14.63 -0.98 16.37
N PHE A 114 -14.24 -1.87 17.29
CA PHE A 114 -13.16 -2.82 17.08
C PHE A 114 -13.45 -4.20 17.67
N TYR A 115 -12.86 -5.23 17.05
CA TYR A 115 -12.70 -6.55 17.67
C TYR A 115 -11.23 -6.86 17.83
N THR A 116 -10.70 -6.79 19.05
CA THR A 116 -9.30 -7.07 19.35
C THR A 116 -9.11 -8.50 19.84
N MET A 117 -8.24 -9.24 19.15
CA MET A 117 -7.68 -10.50 19.60
C MET A 117 -6.26 -10.24 20.10
N SER A 118 -6.09 -10.23 21.43
CA SER A 118 -4.79 -10.05 22.08
C SER A 118 -4.16 -11.40 22.46
N VAL A 119 -2.87 -11.55 22.21
CA VAL A 119 -2.10 -12.71 22.66
C VAL A 119 -1.30 -12.33 23.91
N PRO A 120 -1.34 -13.12 25.00
CA PRO A 120 -0.59 -12.80 26.22
C PRO A 120 0.92 -12.77 25.95
N PRO A 121 1.68 -11.93 26.67
CA PRO A 121 3.11 -11.76 26.45
C PRO A 121 3.88 -13.07 26.64
N GLU A 122 4.60 -13.52 25.62
CA GLU A 122 5.53 -14.65 25.70
C GLU A 122 6.97 -14.14 25.78
N LYS A 123 7.78 -14.76 26.64
CA LYS A 123 9.18 -14.38 26.87
C LYS A 123 10.13 -15.20 25.99
N PHE A 124 11.04 -14.52 25.32
CA PHE A 124 12.04 -15.08 24.41
C PHE A 124 13.44 -14.57 24.77
N GLU A 125 14.47 -15.36 24.49
CA GLU A 125 15.86 -14.88 24.55
C GLU A 125 16.18 -14.06 23.29
N CYS A 126 16.78 -12.88 23.49
CA CYS A 126 17.22 -12.00 22.40
C CYS A 126 18.22 -12.74 21.50
N THR A 127 17.76 -13.10 20.31
CA THR A 127 18.51 -13.82 19.29
C THR A 127 18.15 -13.27 17.91
N HIS A 128 19.02 -13.49 16.92
CA HIS A 128 18.81 -12.99 15.56
C HIS A 128 17.59 -13.57 14.82
N ASN A 129 16.84 -14.54 15.38
CA ASN A 129 15.68 -15.16 14.73
C ASN A 129 14.65 -15.64 15.75
N ILE A 130 13.85 -14.72 16.31
CA ILE A 130 12.73 -15.10 17.18
C ILE A 130 11.55 -15.53 16.31
N ARG A 131 10.95 -16.67 16.65
CA ARG A 131 9.77 -17.23 15.97
C ARG A 131 8.57 -17.25 16.90
N LEU A 132 7.56 -16.46 16.57
CA LEU A 132 6.24 -16.52 17.18
C LEU A 132 5.52 -17.81 16.74
N LYS A 133 4.66 -18.34 17.61
CA LYS A 133 3.82 -19.51 17.30
C LYS A 133 2.68 -19.11 16.37
N GLU A 134 2.28 -20.01 15.48
CA GLU A 134 1.07 -19.84 14.66
C GLU A 134 -0.17 -19.93 15.57
N LEU A 135 -0.94 -18.85 15.63
CA LEU A 135 -2.20 -18.79 16.36
C LEU A 135 -3.33 -19.25 15.44
N THR A 136 -3.70 -20.53 15.54
CA THR A 136 -4.92 -21.06 14.91
C THR A 136 -6.12 -20.83 15.81
N ILE A 137 -7.19 -20.22 15.28
CA ILE A 137 -8.49 -20.14 15.95
C ILE A 137 -9.15 -21.52 15.89
N ALA A 138 -8.74 -22.41 16.80
CA ALA A 138 -9.36 -23.71 17.04
C ALA A 138 -10.40 -23.65 18.16
N ASP A 139 -10.25 -22.73 19.12
CA ASP A 139 -11.14 -22.54 20.26
C ASP A 139 -11.79 -21.14 20.25
N PRO A 140 -13.13 -21.03 20.16
CA PRO A 140 -13.85 -19.74 20.16
C PRO A 140 -13.83 -18.96 21.49
N SER A 141 -13.12 -19.43 22.52
CA SER A 141 -13.23 -18.94 23.91
C SER A 141 -12.19 -17.88 24.33
N SER A 142 -11.26 -17.50 23.44
CA SER A 142 -10.16 -16.57 23.77
C SER A 142 -10.31 -15.17 23.16
N ALA A 143 -11.35 -14.92 22.36
CA ALA A 143 -11.48 -13.70 21.56
C ALA A 143 -12.83 -13.00 21.78
N LEU A 144 -13.05 -12.46 22.98
CA LEU A 144 -14.12 -11.47 23.21
C LEU A 144 -13.81 -10.51 24.36
N HIS A 145 -13.35 -9.31 24.01
CA HIS A 145 -13.60 -8.11 24.82
C HIS A 145 -14.24 -7.06 23.91
N THR A 146 -15.56 -7.14 23.76
CA THR A 146 -16.34 -6.02 23.25
C THR A 146 -16.53 -5.04 24.39
N SER A 147 -15.82 -3.91 24.38
CA SER A 147 -16.01 -2.82 25.34
C SER A 147 -17.29 -2.03 25.02
N ASN A 148 -18.44 -2.66 25.25
CA ASN A 148 -19.75 -2.02 25.32
C ASN A 148 -20.20 -1.96 26.79
N VAL A 149 -20.71 -0.82 27.23
CA VAL A 149 -21.18 -0.61 28.61
C VAL A 149 -22.63 -1.15 28.76
N GLU A 150 -22.75 -2.32 29.43
CA GLU A 150 -23.87 -2.91 30.24
C GLU A 150 -25.35 -2.78 29.73
N MET A 151 -26.23 -3.79 29.75
CA MET A 151 -26.69 -4.64 30.89
C MET A 151 -27.53 -5.89 30.45
N GLU A 152 -27.56 -6.91 31.33
CA GLU A 152 -28.54 -7.99 31.61
C GLU A 152 -29.38 -8.74 30.52
N GLY A 153 -29.50 -10.09 30.66
CA GLY A 153 -30.58 -10.89 30.03
C GLY A 153 -30.33 -12.40 29.84
N ALA A 154 -30.87 -13.25 30.72
CA ALA A 154 -30.65 -14.71 30.79
C ALA A 154 -31.19 -15.60 29.63
N GLY A 155 -30.56 -16.79 29.43
CA GLY A 155 -31.28 -18.01 28.97
C GLY A 155 -30.61 -18.87 27.87
N PRO A 156 -30.85 -20.20 27.78
CA PRO A 156 -29.87 -21.15 27.19
C PRO A 156 -30.36 -22.02 26.00
N ASP A 157 -29.44 -22.58 25.19
CA ASP A 157 -29.23 -24.05 25.03
C ASP A 157 -28.29 -24.55 23.87
N LYS A 158 -27.35 -25.43 24.23
CA LYS A 158 -26.93 -26.73 23.60
C LYS A 158 -26.41 -26.85 22.12
N MET A 159 -25.08 -27.09 21.97
CA MET A 159 -24.34 -28.36 21.62
C MET A 159 -25.06 -29.49 20.79
N PRO A 160 -24.40 -30.53 20.16
CA PRO A 160 -22.96 -30.96 20.10
C PRO A 160 -22.41 -31.64 18.78
N VAL A 161 -21.20 -32.24 18.88
CA VAL A 161 -20.56 -33.36 18.09
C VAL A 161 -19.76 -32.96 16.81
N ALA A 162 -18.44 -33.14 16.60
CA ALA A 162 -17.35 -34.12 16.94
C ALA A 162 -17.11 -35.24 15.85
N PRO A 163 -16.02 -36.06 15.89
CA PRO A 163 -14.56 -35.75 15.76
C PRO A 163 -13.82 -36.65 14.71
N GLY A 164 -12.48 -36.65 14.63
CA GLY A 164 -11.71 -37.69 13.89
C GLY A 164 -10.21 -37.44 13.60
N GLU A 165 -9.34 -38.35 14.03
CA GLU A 165 -7.85 -38.35 13.92
C GLU A 165 -7.34 -39.63 13.19
N GLU A 166 -6.05 -39.92 12.89
CA GLU A 166 -4.71 -39.33 13.10
C GLU A 166 -3.72 -39.96 12.06
N GLY A 167 -2.49 -39.43 11.89
CA GLY A 167 -1.29 -40.28 11.82
C GLY A 167 -0.42 -40.29 10.55
N GLY A 168 0.90 -40.07 10.75
CA GLY A 168 1.90 -41.05 10.24
C GLY A 168 3.05 -40.64 9.30
N TYR A 169 4.25 -40.44 9.89
CA TYR A 169 5.58 -40.81 9.37
C TYR A 169 6.33 -39.98 8.28
N ARG A 170 7.65 -40.27 8.20
CA ARG A 170 8.76 -39.33 7.92
C ARG A 170 9.85 -39.97 7.06
N LYS A 171 10.46 -39.25 6.11
CA LYS A 171 11.76 -39.63 5.50
C LYS A 171 12.64 -38.41 5.16
N LYS A 172 13.96 -38.56 5.22
CA LYS A 172 14.97 -37.49 5.30
C LYS A 172 16.18 -37.77 4.41
N ARG A 173 16.42 -36.92 3.39
CA ARG A 173 17.72 -36.38 2.92
C ARG A 173 17.59 -35.81 1.51
N ASP A 174 18.08 -34.58 1.30
CA ASP A 174 19.32 -34.33 0.53
C ASP A 174 19.87 -32.94 0.86
N VAL A 175 21.17 -32.87 1.14
CA VAL A 175 21.76 -31.76 1.95
C VAL A 175 22.47 -30.71 1.08
N ALA A 176 22.74 -30.99 -0.19
CA ALA A 176 23.49 -30.08 -1.08
C ALA A 176 22.64 -28.96 -1.71
N GLN A 177 21.31 -29.16 -1.89
CA GLN A 177 20.40 -28.09 -2.33
C GLN A 177 20.09 -27.05 -1.25
N VAL A 178 20.51 -27.29 0.00
CA VAL A 178 20.17 -26.45 1.16
C VAL A 178 20.77 -25.05 1.05
N LEU A 179 22.02 -24.92 0.59
CA LEU A 179 22.74 -23.63 0.63
C LEU A 179 22.25 -22.57 -0.36
N LYS A 180 21.71 -22.94 -1.52
CA LYS A 180 21.10 -21.96 -2.46
C LYS A 180 19.65 -21.59 -2.10
N ASN A 181 18.94 -22.43 -1.34
CA ASN A 181 17.56 -22.18 -0.95
C ASN A 181 17.40 -21.39 0.36
N ILE A 182 18.48 -21.20 1.15
CA ILE A 182 18.43 -20.44 2.42
C ILE A 182 17.97 -19.00 2.21
N HIS A 183 18.34 -18.35 1.11
CA HIS A 183 17.87 -17.00 0.75
C HIS A 183 16.49 -16.97 0.04
N THR A 184 15.80 -18.12 -0.09
CA THR A 184 14.49 -18.19 -0.79
C THR A 184 13.44 -18.97 0.00
N ARG A 185 13.79 -19.59 1.14
CA ARG A 185 12.86 -20.27 2.04
C ARG A 185 13.20 -20.13 3.53
N LEU A 186 13.34 -18.89 4.00
CA LEU A 186 12.94 -18.55 5.37
C LEU A 186 11.50 -18.01 5.38
N SER A 187 10.58 -18.78 4.78
CA SER A 187 9.15 -18.58 5.03
C SER A 187 8.90 -19.01 6.47
N THR A 188 8.96 -18.05 7.40
CA THR A 188 8.39 -18.24 8.73
C THR A 188 6.93 -18.69 8.57
N PRO A 189 6.45 -19.60 9.43
CA PRO A 189 5.03 -19.91 9.44
C PRO A 189 4.24 -18.62 9.72
N PRO A 190 3.02 -18.48 9.18
CA PRO A 190 2.17 -17.35 9.51
C PRO A 190 1.91 -17.34 11.02
N VAL A 191 2.02 -16.18 11.64
CA VAL A 191 1.66 -15.97 13.05
C VAL A 191 0.15 -16.00 13.20
N PHE A 192 -0.58 -15.58 12.16
CA PHE A 192 -2.03 -15.65 12.09
C PHE A 192 -2.53 -15.78 10.66
N LYS A 193 -3.69 -16.43 10.48
CA LYS A 193 -4.43 -16.51 9.22
C LYS A 193 -5.77 -15.79 9.38
N VAL A 194 -5.99 -14.76 8.57
CA VAL A 194 -7.20 -13.94 8.57
C VAL A 194 -8.42 -14.78 8.18
N THR A 195 -9.51 -14.69 8.95
CA THR A 195 -10.71 -15.54 8.76
C THR A 195 -11.80 -14.90 7.90
N LYS A 196 -11.80 -13.56 7.76
CA LYS A 196 -12.80 -12.76 7.04
C LYS A 196 -12.13 -11.64 6.25
N ASP A 197 -12.80 -11.13 5.23
CA ASP A 197 -12.37 -9.92 4.53
C ASP A 197 -12.63 -8.69 5.42
N GLY A 198 -11.64 -7.83 5.63
CA GLY A 198 -11.78 -6.70 6.56
C GLY A 198 -10.58 -5.77 6.65
N PHE A 199 -10.71 -4.75 7.50
CA PHE A 199 -9.64 -3.82 7.84
C PHE A 199 -8.99 -4.26 9.14
N TYR A 200 -7.68 -4.45 9.15
CA TYR A 200 -6.97 -4.98 10.31
C TYR A 200 -5.86 -4.02 10.74
N MET A 201 -5.75 -3.82 12.06
CA MET A 201 -4.66 -3.15 12.73
C MET A 201 -3.88 -4.18 13.54
N LEU A 202 -2.60 -4.35 13.26
CA LEU A 202 -1.68 -5.18 14.03
C LEU A 202 -0.84 -4.26 14.92
N THR A 203 -0.91 -4.46 16.23
CA THR A 203 -0.06 -3.78 17.21
C THR A 203 0.91 -4.79 17.83
N LEU A 204 2.19 -4.43 17.91
CA LEU A 204 3.28 -5.24 18.45
C LEU A 204 4.05 -4.42 19.49
N GLN A 205 4.27 -5.00 20.67
CA GLN A 205 5.05 -4.39 21.75
C GLN A 205 6.16 -5.33 22.25
N LEU A 206 7.37 -4.79 22.42
CA LEU A 206 8.59 -5.49 22.83
C LEU A 206 9.15 -4.90 24.15
N THR A 207 8.86 -5.53 25.28
CA THR A 207 9.31 -5.04 26.60
C THR A 207 10.52 -5.83 27.13
N SER A 208 11.56 -5.16 27.63
CA SER A 208 12.62 -5.80 28.42
C SER A 208 13.27 -4.89 29.46
N ASP A 209 13.84 -5.51 30.50
CA ASP A 209 14.53 -4.82 31.59
C ASP A 209 15.84 -4.17 31.11
N LEU A 210 16.59 -4.88 30.26
CA LEU A 210 17.87 -4.45 29.68
C LEU A 210 17.66 -3.68 28.35
N PRO A 211 18.61 -2.82 27.94
CA PRO A 211 18.60 -2.20 26.61
C PRO A 211 18.76 -3.26 25.51
N PHE A 212 18.03 -3.09 24.42
CA PHE A 212 17.99 -4.01 23.29
C PHE A 212 17.80 -3.23 22.00
N THR A 213 18.24 -3.76 20.87
CA THR A 213 17.88 -3.22 19.57
C THR A 213 17.30 -4.37 18.75
N ALA A 214 16.03 -4.27 18.37
CA ALA A 214 15.32 -5.30 17.62
C ALA A 214 14.85 -4.77 16.27
N ASN A 215 15.26 -5.43 15.20
CA ASN A 215 14.66 -5.22 13.89
C ASN A 215 13.40 -6.10 13.79
N VAL A 216 12.28 -5.48 13.44
CA VAL A 216 10.99 -6.15 13.24
C VAL A 216 10.59 -6.01 11.78
N HIS A 217 10.49 -7.14 11.09
CA HIS A 217 9.94 -7.24 9.76
C HIS A 217 8.51 -7.80 9.83
N ILE A 218 7.54 -7.04 9.36
CA ILE A 218 6.13 -7.44 9.28
C ILE A 218 5.79 -7.64 7.80
N GLU A 219 5.27 -8.82 7.43
CA GLU A 219 4.67 -9.07 6.12
C GLU A 219 3.18 -9.41 6.28
N MET A 220 2.33 -8.80 5.45
CA MET A 220 0.93 -9.18 5.31
C MET A 220 0.65 -9.55 3.86
N LYS A 221 0.29 -10.81 3.61
CA LYS A 221 0.18 -11.37 2.26
C LYS A 221 -1.13 -12.13 2.05
N GLY A 222 -1.93 -11.68 1.08
CA GLY A 222 -3.11 -12.40 0.62
C GLY A 222 -2.77 -13.50 -0.39
N LYS A 223 -3.74 -14.37 -0.69
CA LYS A 223 -3.62 -15.40 -1.75
C LYS A 223 -3.27 -14.83 -3.12
N GLN A 224 -3.68 -13.59 -3.40
CA GLN A 224 -3.51 -12.91 -4.68
C GLN A 224 -2.25 -12.02 -4.76
N GLY A 225 -1.48 -11.91 -3.66
CA GLY A 225 -0.26 -11.11 -3.55
C GLY A 225 -0.25 -10.21 -2.30
N TYR A 226 0.58 -9.18 -2.31
CA TYR A 226 0.74 -8.23 -1.18
C TYR A 226 -0.17 -6.99 -1.25
N LEU A 227 -0.96 -6.84 -2.31
CA LEU A 227 -1.84 -5.69 -2.50
C LEU A 227 -2.97 -5.65 -1.46
N SER A 228 -3.34 -4.45 -1.00
CA SER A 228 -4.47 -4.24 -0.06
C SER A 228 -5.77 -4.74 -0.69
N ALA A 229 -6.67 -5.30 0.11
CA ALA A 229 -7.98 -5.77 -0.36
C ALA A 229 -8.83 -4.64 -0.99
N ALA A 230 -8.74 -3.42 -0.45
CA ALA A 230 -9.37 -2.21 -1.00
C ALA A 230 -8.77 -1.77 -2.35
N ASP A 231 -7.47 -1.97 -2.55
CA ASP A 231 -6.75 -1.57 -3.77
C ASP A 231 -6.83 -2.62 -4.89
N TRP A 232 -7.09 -3.87 -4.54
CA TRP A 232 -7.14 -4.97 -5.50
C TRP A 232 -8.06 -4.74 -6.72
N PRO A 233 -9.31 -4.22 -6.60
CA PRO A 233 -10.14 -3.94 -7.77
C PRO A 233 -9.62 -2.79 -8.66
N LEU A 234 -8.71 -1.93 -8.17
CA LEU A 234 -8.12 -0.87 -8.99
C LEU A 234 -7.10 -1.43 -10.00
N LEU A 235 -6.41 -2.53 -9.67
CA LEU A 235 -5.44 -3.19 -10.56
C LEU A 235 -6.04 -3.59 -11.93
N PRO A 236 -7.13 -4.40 -12.03
CA PRO A 236 -7.76 -4.74 -13.30
C PRO A 236 -8.43 -3.53 -13.95
N PHE A 237 -8.96 -2.58 -13.17
CA PHE A 237 -9.54 -1.34 -13.70
C PHE A 237 -8.52 -0.48 -14.46
N TYR A 238 -7.33 -0.26 -13.89
CA TYR A 238 -6.26 0.47 -14.56
C TYR A 238 -5.73 -0.29 -15.79
N GLY A 239 -5.65 -1.62 -15.73
CA GLY A 239 -5.30 -2.45 -16.89
C GLY A 239 -6.31 -2.32 -18.04
N ALA A 240 -7.60 -2.41 -17.76
CA ALA A 240 -8.66 -2.26 -18.75
C ALA A 240 -8.69 -0.84 -19.35
N MET A 241 -8.55 0.19 -18.53
CA MET A 241 -8.44 1.58 -18.99
C MET A 241 -7.20 1.78 -19.88
N CYS A 242 -6.05 1.21 -19.51
CA CYS A 242 -4.84 1.26 -20.33
C CYS A 242 -5.08 0.67 -21.72
N LEU A 243 -5.75 -0.48 -21.82
CA LEU A 243 -6.12 -1.10 -23.11
C LEU A 243 -7.02 -0.18 -23.95
N VAL A 244 -8.02 0.47 -23.34
CA VAL A 244 -8.88 1.45 -24.04
C VAL A 244 -8.05 2.63 -24.58
N TYR A 245 -7.10 3.16 -23.80
CA TYR A 245 -6.18 4.20 -24.28
C TYR A 245 -5.24 3.71 -25.39
N VAL A 246 -4.80 2.45 -25.39
CA VAL A 246 -4.02 1.83 -26.48
C VAL A 246 -4.84 1.78 -27.77
N VAL A 247 -6.10 1.31 -27.71
CA VAL A 247 -6.99 1.27 -28.88
C VAL A 247 -7.28 2.67 -29.42
N LEU A 248 -7.57 3.64 -28.55
CA LEU A 248 -7.75 5.05 -28.93
C LEU A 248 -6.47 5.64 -29.55
N GLY A 249 -5.31 5.39 -28.96
CA GLY A 249 -4.02 5.85 -29.48
C GLY A 249 -3.70 5.28 -30.85
N LEU A 250 -3.90 3.98 -31.06
CA LEU A 250 -3.70 3.33 -32.35
C LEU A 250 -4.68 3.87 -33.41
N ALA A 251 -5.98 3.99 -33.09
CA ALA A 251 -6.96 4.57 -34.00
C ALA A 251 -6.60 6.02 -34.37
N TRP A 252 -6.18 6.82 -33.40
CA TRP A 252 -5.74 8.20 -33.61
C TRP A 252 -4.49 8.29 -34.49
N LEU A 253 -3.49 7.42 -34.26
CA LEU A 253 -2.27 7.36 -35.07
C LEU A 253 -2.56 6.92 -36.50
N ILE A 254 -3.45 5.94 -36.72
CA ILE A 254 -3.87 5.50 -38.06
C ILE A 254 -4.52 6.67 -38.82
N VAL A 255 -5.50 7.34 -38.22
CA VAL A 255 -6.16 8.51 -38.84
C VAL A 255 -5.17 9.65 -39.10
N SER A 256 -4.25 9.91 -38.15
CA SER A 256 -3.21 10.93 -38.31
C SER A 256 -2.22 10.62 -39.43
N PHE A 257 -1.88 9.34 -39.63
CA PHE A 257 -0.99 8.90 -40.70
C PHE A 257 -1.67 8.98 -42.07
N LEU A 258 -2.95 8.58 -42.16
CA LEU A 258 -3.74 8.72 -43.40
C LEU A 258 -3.92 10.18 -43.82
N GLN A 259 -4.09 11.10 -42.86
CA GLN A 259 -4.31 12.53 -43.10
C GLN A 259 -3.03 13.39 -42.93
N TRP A 260 -1.84 12.79 -42.97
CA TRP A 260 -0.58 13.43 -42.54
C TRP A 260 -0.25 14.75 -43.27
N ARG A 261 -0.72 14.92 -44.51
CA ARG A 261 -0.50 16.12 -45.34
C ARG A 261 -1.32 17.36 -44.93
N ASP A 262 -2.40 17.19 -44.17
CA ASP A 262 -3.32 18.26 -43.76
C ASP A 262 -3.46 18.36 -42.21
N LEU A 263 -2.49 17.84 -41.45
CA LEU A 263 -2.57 17.80 -39.99
C LEU A 263 -2.39 19.20 -39.34
N LEU A 264 -3.46 19.70 -38.71
CA LEU A 264 -3.40 20.93 -37.92
C LEU A 264 -2.61 20.71 -36.62
N ARG A 265 -1.91 21.75 -36.13
CA ARG A 265 -1.13 21.70 -34.86
C ARG A 265 -1.92 21.12 -33.69
N ILE A 266 -3.22 21.43 -33.61
CA ILE A 266 -4.12 20.95 -32.54
C ILE A 266 -4.26 19.42 -32.51
N GLN A 267 -4.16 18.73 -33.66
CA GLN A 267 -4.25 17.27 -33.73
C GLN A 267 -3.05 16.58 -33.05
N PHE A 268 -1.86 17.17 -33.16
CA PHE A 268 -0.67 16.70 -32.44
C PHE A 268 -0.82 16.88 -30.92
N TRP A 269 -1.41 18.00 -30.46
CA TRP A 269 -1.68 18.21 -29.03
C TRP A 269 -2.71 17.21 -28.48
N ILE A 270 -3.78 16.91 -29.24
CA ILE A 270 -4.76 15.87 -28.86
C ILE A 270 -4.10 14.49 -28.79
N GLY A 271 -3.30 14.11 -29.79
CA GLY A 271 -2.52 12.87 -29.78
C GLY A 271 -1.55 12.78 -28.60
N GLY A 272 -0.90 13.90 -28.24
CA GLY A 272 -0.04 13.99 -27.06
C GLY A 272 -0.79 13.77 -25.74
N VAL A 273 -2.02 14.28 -25.60
CA VAL A 273 -2.87 14.03 -24.42
C VAL A 273 -3.34 12.58 -24.36
N ILE A 274 -3.65 11.94 -25.50
CA ILE A 274 -3.98 10.50 -25.55
C ILE A 274 -2.77 9.66 -25.13
N LEU A 275 -1.57 9.98 -25.63
CA LEU A 275 -0.32 9.30 -25.29
C LEU A 275 0.04 9.46 -23.80
N LEU A 276 -0.13 10.66 -23.23
CA LEU A 276 0.07 10.88 -21.79
C LEU A 276 -1.01 10.17 -20.94
N GLY A 277 -2.24 10.04 -21.44
CA GLY A 277 -3.27 9.21 -20.81
C GLY A 277 -2.91 7.73 -20.78
N MET A 278 -2.35 7.21 -21.87
CA MET A 278 -1.80 5.85 -21.93
C MET A 278 -0.65 5.67 -20.93
N LEU A 279 0.32 6.59 -20.92
CA LEU A 279 1.46 6.56 -20.02
C LEU A 279 1.04 6.63 -18.54
N GLU A 280 0.09 7.51 -18.20
CA GLU A 280 -0.49 7.61 -16.85
C GLU A 280 -1.03 6.25 -16.38
N LYS A 281 -1.87 5.60 -17.18
CA LYS A 281 -2.48 4.30 -16.81
C LYS A 281 -1.48 3.16 -16.78
N ALA A 282 -0.48 3.17 -17.67
CA ALA A 282 0.61 2.21 -17.65
C ALA A 282 1.47 2.33 -16.38
N MET A 283 1.81 3.56 -15.96
CA MET A 283 2.60 3.80 -14.74
C MET A 283 1.86 3.37 -13.47
N PHE A 284 0.57 3.71 -13.33
CA PHE A 284 -0.23 3.22 -12.20
C PHE A 284 -0.33 1.69 -12.20
N TYR A 285 -0.66 1.07 -13.33
CA TYR A 285 -0.75 -0.39 -13.42
C TYR A 285 0.59 -1.08 -13.08
N ALA A 286 1.72 -0.51 -13.51
CA ALA A 286 3.05 -1.03 -13.20
C ALA A 286 3.36 -0.97 -11.70
N GLU A 287 3.05 0.15 -11.02
CA GLU A 287 3.27 0.27 -9.57
C GLU A 287 2.35 -0.67 -8.78
N TYR A 288 1.07 -0.80 -9.13
CA TYR A 288 0.18 -1.77 -8.47
C TYR A 288 0.62 -3.23 -8.68
N GLN A 289 1.15 -3.59 -9.87
CA GLN A 289 1.78 -4.91 -10.09
C GLN A 289 3.06 -5.09 -9.26
N ASN A 290 3.90 -4.06 -9.20
CA ASN A 290 5.15 -4.08 -8.46
C ASN A 290 4.88 -4.29 -6.95
N ILE A 291 3.91 -3.57 -6.38
CA ILE A 291 3.48 -3.76 -4.98
C ILE A 291 2.89 -5.14 -4.78
N ASN A 292 2.02 -5.62 -5.69
CA ASN A 292 1.40 -6.93 -5.54
C ASN A 292 2.43 -8.08 -5.51
N THR A 293 3.56 -7.91 -6.21
CA THR A 293 4.63 -8.92 -6.33
C THR A 293 5.73 -8.77 -5.27
N THR A 294 6.22 -7.57 -5.01
CA THR A 294 7.34 -7.28 -4.09
C THR A 294 6.89 -6.97 -2.66
N GLY A 295 5.69 -6.38 -2.50
CA GLY A 295 5.14 -5.93 -1.22
C GLY A 295 5.60 -4.53 -0.76
N VAL A 296 6.45 -3.85 -1.53
CA VAL A 296 6.95 -2.50 -1.23
C VAL A 296 6.57 -1.52 -2.34
N SER A 297 6.24 -0.28 -1.99
CA SER A 297 5.98 0.78 -2.97
C SER A 297 7.28 1.46 -3.37
N SER A 298 7.42 1.78 -4.65
CA SER A 298 8.59 2.47 -5.19
C SER A 298 8.31 3.96 -5.33
N SER A 299 8.85 4.76 -4.40
CA SER A 299 8.59 6.22 -4.33
C SER A 299 8.87 6.93 -5.66
N GLN A 300 9.89 6.50 -6.41
CA GLN A 300 10.23 7.05 -7.72
C GLN A 300 9.15 6.80 -8.79
N ALA A 301 8.49 5.63 -8.81
CA ALA A 301 7.46 5.35 -9.79
C ALA A 301 6.17 6.14 -9.50
N VAL A 302 5.82 6.29 -8.22
CA VAL A 302 4.69 7.13 -7.78
C VAL A 302 4.91 8.60 -8.15
N LEU A 303 6.11 9.14 -7.90
CA LEU A 303 6.45 10.52 -8.29
C LEU A 303 6.35 10.74 -9.81
N LEU A 304 6.84 9.79 -10.62
CA LEU A 304 6.70 9.85 -12.07
C LEU A 304 5.24 9.72 -12.54
N ALA A 305 4.44 8.87 -11.90
CA ALA A 305 3.01 8.73 -12.19
C ALA A 305 2.24 10.03 -11.90
N GLU A 306 2.52 10.72 -10.80
CA GLU A 306 1.88 12.00 -10.49
C GLU A 306 2.40 13.13 -11.40
N LEU A 307 3.68 13.14 -11.78
CA LEU A 307 4.22 14.09 -12.77
C LEU A 307 3.51 13.95 -14.13
N VAL A 308 3.32 12.71 -14.61
CA VAL A 308 2.57 12.43 -15.85
C VAL A 308 1.09 12.83 -15.71
N SER A 309 0.47 12.53 -14.57
CA SER A 309 -0.92 12.92 -14.25
C SER A 309 -1.10 14.44 -14.28
N CYS A 310 -0.18 15.18 -13.65
CA CYS A 310 -0.09 16.62 -13.67
C CYS A 310 0.11 17.19 -15.08
N GLY A 311 1.10 16.68 -15.81
CA GLY A 311 1.38 17.09 -17.19
C GLY A 311 0.16 16.91 -18.11
N LYS A 312 -0.51 15.77 -18.03
CA LYS A 312 -1.75 15.48 -18.76
C LYS A 312 -2.87 16.46 -18.40
N ARG A 313 -3.12 16.74 -17.11
CA ARG A 313 -4.12 17.73 -16.65
C ARG A 313 -3.82 19.12 -17.23
N THR A 314 -2.55 19.53 -17.24
CA THR A 314 -2.11 20.83 -17.78
C THR A 314 -2.29 20.91 -19.30
N LEU A 315 -1.88 19.89 -20.07
CA LEU A 315 -2.07 19.89 -21.52
C LEU A 315 -3.55 19.82 -21.92
N ALA A 316 -4.39 19.07 -21.20
CA ALA A 316 -5.82 19.06 -21.43
C ALA A 316 -6.47 20.45 -21.22
N ARG A 317 -6.06 21.18 -20.16
CA ARG A 317 -6.51 22.57 -19.94
C ARG A 317 -6.02 23.52 -21.04
N MET A 318 -4.77 23.41 -21.46
CA MET A 318 -4.23 24.22 -22.57
C MET A 318 -4.96 23.95 -23.89
N LEU A 319 -5.29 22.71 -24.20
CA LEU A 319 -6.12 22.35 -25.36
C LEU A 319 -7.47 23.06 -25.34
N VAL A 320 -8.20 23.00 -24.21
CA VAL A 320 -9.51 23.66 -24.07
C VAL A 320 -9.40 25.17 -24.28
N ILE A 321 -8.35 25.82 -23.77
CA ILE A 321 -8.10 27.25 -23.98
C ILE A 321 -7.84 27.54 -25.47
N ILE A 322 -6.98 26.76 -26.14
CA ILE A 322 -6.67 26.93 -27.58
C ILE A 322 -7.91 26.76 -28.46
N VAL A 323 -8.77 25.78 -28.15
CA VAL A 323 -10.08 25.60 -28.81
C VAL A 323 -10.98 26.82 -28.59
N SER A 324 -11.10 27.26 -27.33
CA SER A 324 -11.99 28.38 -26.95
C SER A 324 -11.57 29.72 -27.59
N LEU A 325 -10.28 29.91 -27.85
CA LEU A 325 -9.73 31.08 -28.53
C LEU A 325 -9.78 30.97 -30.08
N GLY A 326 -10.25 29.86 -30.64
CA GLY A 326 -10.46 29.70 -32.08
C GLY A 326 -9.18 29.55 -32.93
N PHE A 327 -8.00 29.44 -32.32
CA PHE A 327 -6.67 29.44 -32.97
C PHE A 327 -6.42 28.28 -33.96
N GLY A 328 -7.37 27.37 -34.18
CA GLY A 328 -7.28 26.24 -35.11
C GLY A 328 -8.18 26.31 -36.36
N ILE A 329 -9.12 27.26 -36.48
CA ILE A 329 -10.19 27.17 -37.50
C ILE A 329 -10.04 28.17 -38.66
N VAL A 330 -9.34 29.29 -38.47
CA VAL A 330 -9.09 30.25 -39.56
C VAL A 330 -7.91 29.82 -40.44
N LYS A 331 -8.20 29.27 -41.63
CA LYS A 331 -7.27 29.39 -42.76
C LYS A 331 -7.37 30.84 -43.27
N PRO A 332 -6.32 31.68 -43.19
CA PRO A 332 -6.28 32.96 -43.89
C PRO A 332 -6.08 32.70 -45.39
N ARG A 333 -7.11 32.16 -46.05
CA ARG A 333 -7.26 32.16 -47.50
C ARG A 333 -7.66 33.58 -47.91
N LEU A 334 -6.76 34.54 -47.71
CA LEU A 334 -6.77 35.74 -48.52
C LEU A 334 -6.53 35.26 -49.95
N GLY A 335 -7.58 35.30 -50.78
CA GLY A 335 -7.38 35.27 -52.21
C GLY A 335 -6.49 36.47 -52.60
N PRO A 336 -5.79 36.41 -53.75
CA PRO A 336 -5.07 37.57 -54.23
C PRO A 336 -6.05 38.75 -54.32
N MET A 337 -5.75 39.83 -53.60
CA MET A 337 -6.53 41.07 -53.69
C MET A 337 -6.30 41.62 -55.10
N LEU A 338 -7.30 41.48 -55.95
CA LEU A 338 -7.23 41.87 -57.35
C LEU A 338 -8.08 43.12 -57.55
N HIS A 339 -7.49 44.28 -57.26
CA HIS A 339 -7.42 45.41 -58.20
C HIS A 339 -6.42 46.48 -57.74
#